data_AF-A0A1R1YJL4-F1
#
_entry.id   AF-A0A1R1YJL4-F1
#
_cell.length_a   1.000
_cell.length_b   1.000
_cell.length_c   1.000
_cell.angle_alpha   90.00
_cell.angle_beta   90.00
_cell.angle_gamma   90.00
#
_symmetry.space_group_name_H-M   'P 1'
#
loop_
_entity.id
_entity.type
_entity.pdbx_description
1 polymer ?
#
loop_
_entity_poly.entity_id
_entity_poly.type
_entity_poly.pdbx_seq_one_letter_code
_entity_poly.pdbx_strand_id
1 'polypeptide(L)'
;MIPARLPAFLNKLKNGLFPKYFIYSLLATGSEAICENLNIKGINIDKLYAKEAIKLIKMEKNNNDPNLIWAITLLSGYHWKYVDLSQMNYLLGNKK
;
A
#
# COMPACT_ATOMS: atom_id res chain seq x y z
N MET A 1 -24.94 7.13 1.01
CA MET A 1 -25.13 5.70 1.40
C MET A 1 -23.77 5.14 1.78
N ILE A 2 -23.60 4.69 3.02
CA ILE A 2 -22.34 4.03 3.41
C ILE A 2 -22.30 2.67 2.71
N PRO A 3 -21.18 2.25 2.11
CA PRO A 3 -21.07 0.92 1.52
C PRO A 3 -21.43 -0.12 2.58
N ALA A 4 -22.36 -1.04 2.28
CA ALA A 4 -22.88 -2.02 3.25
C ALA A 4 -21.79 -2.89 3.92
N ARG A 5 -20.59 -2.95 3.32
CA ARG A 5 -19.42 -3.70 3.83
C ARG A 5 -18.46 -2.85 4.68
N LEU A 6 -18.58 -1.53 4.68
CA LEU A 6 -17.70 -0.64 5.45
C LEU A 6 -17.80 -0.89 6.97
N PRO A 7 -19.00 -1.07 7.58
CA PRO A 7 -19.10 -1.35 9.00
C PRO A 7 -18.42 -2.67 9.39
N ALA A 8 -18.60 -3.71 8.56
CA ALA A 8 -17.96 -5.01 8.76
C ALA A 8 -16.44 -4.93 8.61
N PHE A 9 -15.95 -4.14 7.65
CA PHE A 9 -14.53 -3.87 7.47
C PHE A 9 -13.94 -3.16 8.70
N LEU A 10 -14.57 -2.08 9.17
CA LEU A 10 -14.10 -1.33 10.33
C LEU A 10 -14.11 -2.17 11.61
N ASN A 11 -15.10 -3.04 11.78
CA ASN A 11 -15.14 -3.96 12.91
C ASN A 11 -13.96 -4.95 12.87
N LYS A 12 -13.65 -5.51 11.70
CA LYS A 12 -12.47 -6.38 11.51
C LYS A 12 -11.15 -5.65 11.75
N LEU A 13 -11.07 -4.38 11.33
CA LEU A 13 -9.91 -3.52 11.56
C LEU A 13 -9.71 -3.25 13.05
N LYS A 14 -10.77 -2.86 13.76
CA LYS A 14 -10.76 -2.59 15.20
C LYS A 14 -10.32 -3.81 16.01
N ASN A 15 -10.79 -5.00 15.62
CA ASN A 15 -10.48 -6.25 16.31
C ASN A 15 -9.14 -6.87 15.89
N GLY A 16 -8.38 -6.23 14.99
CA GLY A 16 -7.07 -6.74 14.55
C GLY A 16 -7.16 -8.06 13.77
N LEU A 17 -8.31 -8.35 13.15
CA LEU A 17 -8.55 -9.60 12.40
C LEU A 17 -7.91 -9.57 11.01
N PHE A 18 -7.32 -8.45 10.61
CA PHE A 18 -6.60 -8.37 9.35
C PHE A 18 -5.15 -8.81 9.50
N PRO A 19 -4.62 -9.53 8.50
CA PRO A 19 -3.21 -9.84 8.46
C PRO A 19 -2.35 -8.57 8.42
N LYS A 20 -1.21 -8.61 9.12
CA LYS A 20 -0.29 -7.46 9.19
C LYS A 20 0.20 -7.04 7.80
N TYR A 21 0.42 -7.99 6.89
CA TYR A 21 0.85 -7.70 5.52
C TYR A 21 -0.18 -6.86 4.76
N PHE A 22 -1.48 -7.11 4.97
CA PHE A 22 -2.56 -6.37 4.34
C PHE A 22 -2.59 -4.93 4.85
N ILE A 23 -2.49 -4.74 6.17
CA ILE A 23 -2.46 -3.40 6.77
C ILE A 23 -1.24 -2.60 6.31
N TYR A 24 -0.05 -3.20 6.25
CA TYR A 24 1.14 -2.50 5.75
C TYR A 24 1.05 -2.17 4.27
N SER A 25 0.47 -3.04 3.44
CA SER A 25 0.22 -2.72 2.03
C SER A 25 -0.78 -1.56 1.87
N LEU A 26 -1.83 -1.53 2.69
CA LEU A 26 -2.82 -0.45 2.69
C LEU A 26 -2.21 0.88 3.14
N LEU A 27 -1.36 0.86 4.17
CA LEU A 27 -0.65 2.04 4.64
C LEU A 27 0.38 2.53 3.62
N ALA A 28 1.10 1.64 2.93
CA ALA A 28 2.06 2.03 1.90
C ALA A 28 1.39 2.75 0.71
N THR A 29 0.21 2.28 0.28
CA THR A 29 -0.53 2.91 -0.81
C THR A 29 -1.31 4.14 -0.35
N GLY A 30 -1.91 4.07 0.83
CA GLY A 30 -2.75 5.14 1.40
C GLY A 30 -1.97 6.27 2.07
N SER A 31 -0.67 6.09 2.33
CA SER A 31 0.15 7.11 3.01
C SER A 31 0.18 8.43 2.28
N GLU A 32 0.03 8.46 0.95
CA GLU A 32 -0.06 9.74 0.23
C GLU A 32 -1.36 10.50 0.51
N ALA A 33 -2.50 9.81 0.43
CA ALA A 33 -3.81 10.40 0.70
C ALA A 33 -3.90 10.93 2.15
N ILE A 34 -3.10 10.37 3.06
CA ILE A 34 -3.01 10.80 4.46
C ILE A 34 -1.92 11.88 4.63
N CYS A 35 -0.78 11.75 3.95
CA CYS A 35 0.41 12.59 4.15
C CYS A 35 0.53 13.80 3.22
N GLU A 36 -0.36 14.04 2.24
CA GLU A 36 -0.41 15.35 1.56
C GLU A 36 -0.51 16.52 2.56
N ASN A 37 -1.12 16.29 3.73
CA ASN A 37 -1.19 17.26 4.84
C ASN A 37 -0.09 17.11 5.91
N LEU A 38 0.63 15.98 5.94
CA LEU A 38 1.71 15.75 6.88
C LEU A 38 3.02 15.98 6.15
N ASN A 39 3.45 17.25 6.12
CA ASN A 39 4.71 17.75 5.59
C ASN A 39 5.94 17.19 6.36
N ILE A 40 6.01 15.85 6.54
CA ILE A 40 7.11 15.12 7.14
C ILE A 40 8.15 14.95 6.02
N LYS A 41 8.82 16.06 5.72
CA LYS A 41 9.89 16.17 4.74
C LYS A 41 10.98 15.12 5.05
N GLY A 42 11.07 14.09 4.21
CA GLY A 42 12.29 13.31 4.04
C GLY A 42 12.29 11.89 4.59
N ILE A 43 11.21 11.41 5.21
CA ILE A 43 11.11 9.99 5.59
C ILE A 43 10.11 9.32 4.65
N ASN A 44 10.62 8.45 3.77
CA ASN A 44 9.78 7.59 2.92
C ASN A 44 9.18 6.46 3.78
N ILE A 45 8.27 6.81 4.69
CA ILE A 45 7.58 5.88 5.60
C ILE A 45 6.76 4.87 4.78
N ASP A 46 6.20 5.32 3.67
CA ASP A 46 5.56 4.53 2.62
C ASP A 46 6.45 3.39 2.10
N LYS A 47 7.72 3.67 1.79
CA LYS A 47 8.70 2.68 1.35
C LYS A 47 9.03 1.67 2.45
N LEU A 48 9.04 2.10 3.70
CA LEU A 48 9.26 1.24 4.86
C LEU A 48 8.09 0.27 5.04
N TYR A 49 6.85 0.76 4.95
CA TYR A 49 5.65 -0.08 4.98
C TYR A 49 5.58 -1.04 3.80
N ALA A 50 5.92 -0.60 2.59
CA ALA A 50 5.97 -1.46 1.41
C ALA A 50 6.99 -2.59 1.59
N LYS A 51 8.18 -2.29 2.11
CA LYS A 51 9.24 -3.28 2.34
C LYS A 51 8.83 -4.33 3.38
N GLU A 52 8.23 -3.90 4.49
CA GLU A 52 7.75 -4.82 5.53
C GLU A 52 6.54 -5.65 5.03
N ALA A 53 5.63 -5.06 4.25
CA ALA A 53 4.53 -5.79 3.63
C ALA A 53 5.05 -6.92 2.73
N ILE A 54 6.01 -6.63 1.84
CA ILE A 54 6.62 -7.62 0.95
C ILE A 54 7.31 -8.73 1.75
N LYS A 55 8.02 -8.38 2.83
CA LYS A 55 8.70 -9.35 3.69
C LYS A 55 7.70 -10.33 4.31
N LEU A 56 6.57 -9.83 4.82
CA LEU A 56 5.53 -10.67 5.41
C LEU A 56 4.80 -11.51 4.35
N ILE A 57 4.51 -10.95 3.18
CA ILE A 57 3.92 -11.69 2.05
C ILE A 57 4.81 -12.86 1.64
N LYS A 58 6.13 -12.66 1.58
CA LYS A 58 7.08 -13.73 1.25
C LYS A 58 7.18 -14.83 2.32
N MET A 59 6.89 -14.50 3.58
CA MET A 59 6.86 -15.46 4.68
C MET A 59 5.52 -16.22 4.76
N GLU A 60 4.46 -15.66 4.19
CA GLU A 60 3.14 -16.27 4.13
C GLU A 60 3.16 -17.45 3.16
N LYS A 61 2.98 -18.67 3.69
CA LYS A 61 2.89 -19.90 2.87
C LYS A 61 1.48 -20.17 2.35
N ASN A 62 0.49 -19.42 2.84
CA ASN A 62 -0.92 -19.72 2.62
C ASN A 62 -1.49 -18.86 1.48
N ASN A 63 -1.39 -19.38 0.25
CA ASN A 63 -1.82 -18.68 -0.97
C ASN A 63 -3.35 -18.52 -1.11
N ASN A 64 -4.14 -19.15 -0.24
CA ASN A 64 -5.61 -19.13 -0.30
C ASN A 64 -6.26 -17.98 0.49
N ASP A 65 -5.49 -17.08 1.10
CA ASP A 65 -6.08 -15.93 1.80
C ASP A 65 -6.48 -14.82 0.81
N PRO A 66 -7.77 -14.44 0.72
CA PRO A 66 -8.21 -13.32 -0.12
C PRO A 66 -7.51 -12.00 0.21
N ASN A 67 -7.06 -11.81 1.46
CA ASN A 67 -6.32 -10.63 1.86
C ASN A 67 -4.95 -10.54 1.16
N LEU A 68 -4.36 -11.67 0.77
CA LEU A 68 -3.11 -11.73 0.02
C LEU A 68 -3.25 -11.09 -1.35
N ILE A 69 -4.34 -11.42 -2.06
CA ILE A 69 -4.65 -10.85 -3.38
C ILE A 69 -4.80 -9.34 -3.25
N TRP A 70 -5.57 -8.87 -2.27
CA TRP A 70 -5.73 -7.44 -2.04
C TRP A 70 -4.44 -6.74 -1.65
N ALA A 71 -3.59 -7.38 -0.84
CA ALA A 71 -2.30 -6.82 -0.47
C ALA A 71 -1.37 -6.66 -1.67
N ILE A 72 -1.37 -7.64 -2.58
CA ILE A 72 -0.64 -7.57 -3.85
C ILE A 72 -1.21 -6.44 -4.72
N THR A 73 -2.54 -6.34 -4.87
CA THR A 73 -3.17 -5.26 -5.66
C THR A 73 -2.80 -3.87 -5.12
N LEU A 74 -2.83 -3.69 -3.79
CA LEU A 74 -2.43 -2.44 -3.15
C LEU A 74 -0.95 -2.13 -3.41
N LEU A 75 -0.07 -3.12 -3.26
CA LEU A 75 1.36 -2.97 -3.55
C LEU A 75 1.63 -2.68 -5.03
N SER A 76 0.88 -3.27 -5.96
CA SER A 76 0.95 -2.93 -7.38
C SER A 76 0.58 -1.47 -7.62
N GLY A 77 -0.44 -0.95 -6.95
CA GLY A 77 -0.81 0.47 -6.99
C GLY A 77 0.29 1.38 -6.44
N TYR A 78 0.91 1.00 -5.31
CA TYR A 78 2.09 1.68 -4.79
C TYR A 78 3.23 1.69 -5.82
N HIS A 79 3.58 0.52 -6.38
CA HIS A 79 4.65 0.41 -7.36
C HIS A 79 4.38 1.19 -8.64
N TRP A 80 3.13 1.22 -9.12
CA TRP A 80 2.72 2.03 -10.26
C TRP A 80 3.02 3.51 -10.04
N LYS A 81 2.69 4.02 -8.85
CA LYS A 81 2.94 5.41 -8.47
C LYS A 81 4.44 5.72 -8.38
N TYR A 82 5.23 4.79 -7.88
CA TYR A 82 6.70 4.92 -7.78
C TYR A 82 7.45 4.35 -9.00
N VAL A 83 6.77 4.01 -10.10
CA VAL A 83 7.44 3.72 -11.38
C VAL A 83 8.27 4.94 -11.67
N ASP A 84 9.58 4.70 -11.75
CA ASP A 84 10.65 5.68 -11.78
C ASP A 84 10.31 6.83 -12.74
N LEU A 85 9.68 7.88 -12.21
CA LEU A 85 9.25 9.06 -12.96
C LEU A 85 10.44 9.70 -13.67
N SER A 86 11.65 9.50 -13.15
CA SER A 86 12.89 9.95 -13.78
C SER A 86 13.18 9.17 -15.06
N GLN A 87 13.09 7.83 -15.02
CA GLN A 87 13.20 7.00 -16.23
C GLN A 87 12.04 7.25 -17.20
N MET A 88 10.82 7.43 -16.69
CA MET A 88 9.66 7.68 -17.54
C MET A 88 9.75 9.04 -18.23
N ASN A 89 10.20 10.09 -17.53
CA ASN A 89 10.44 11.41 -18.12
C ASN A 89 11.62 11.41 -19.11
N TYR A 90 12.67 10.62 -18.83
CA TYR A 90 13.77 10.39 -19.78
C TYR A 90 13.28 9.72 -21.08
N LEU A 91 12.42 8.70 -20.96
CA LEU A 91 11.83 7.99 -22.10
C LEU A 91 10.79 8.82 -22.86
N LEU A 92 10.05 9.70 -22.17
CA LEU A 92 9.08 10.62 -22.75
C LEU A 92 9.72 11.84 -23.42
N GLY A 93 11.05 11.95 -23.40
CA GLY A 93 11.78 12.99 -24.13
C GLY A 93 11.57 14.41 -23.59
N ASN A 94 10.92 14.58 -22.44
CA ASN A 94 10.79 15.87 -21.78
C ASN A 94 12.12 16.24 -21.10
N LYS A 95 13.07 16.68 -21.92
CA LYS A 95 14.24 17.43 -21.46
C LYS A 95 13.77 18.82 -21.04
N LYS A 96 13.83 19.12 -19.74
CA LYS A 96 13.90 20.52 -19.29
C LYS A 96 15.21 21.15 -19.73
#